data_AF-A0A840UFU7-F1
#
_entry.id   AF-A0A840UFU7-F1
#
_cell.length_a   1.000
_cell.length_b   1.000
_cell.length_c   1.000
_cell.angle_alpha   90.00
_cell.angle_beta   90.00
_cell.angle_gamma   90.00
#
_symmetry.space_group_name_H-M   'P 1'
#
loop_
_entity.id
_entity.type
_entity.pdbx_description
1 polymer ?
#
loop_
_entity_poly.entity_id
_entity_poly.type
_entity_poly.pdbx_seq_one_letter_code
_entity_poly.pdbx_strand_id
1 'polypeptide(L)'
;MSKNNAVKIENSELEQTKKRYYRKNTDFAKLIEKIKLWPARSGVLHGVKSVQLKGEIIEITTHCGENFIVRNSRNSRAARWLRNKWCGSACRACKIPDWKIQKYSSTMLSKQWGSTLQ
;
A
#
# COMPACT_ATOMS: atom_id res chain seq x y z
N MET A 1 7.83 12.17 17.03
CA MET A 1 6.47 12.56 17.45
C MET A 1 5.61 12.75 16.21
N SER A 2 4.74 11.81 15.85
CA SER A 2 3.63 12.08 14.93
C SER A 2 2.36 11.65 15.65
N LYS A 3 1.60 12.65 16.11
CA LYS A 3 0.31 12.47 16.78
C LYS A 3 -0.61 11.70 15.83
N ASN A 4 -1.14 10.58 16.32
CA ASN A 4 -2.00 9.66 15.59
C ASN A 4 -3.15 10.40 14.90
N ASN A 5 -3.02 10.57 13.59
CA ASN A 5 -4.01 11.15 12.69
C ASN A 5 -4.45 10.07 11.70
N ALA A 6 -4.94 8.94 12.24
CA ALA A 6 -5.41 7.81 11.47
C ALA A 6 -6.94 7.75 11.54
N VAL A 7 -7.59 7.71 10.39
CA VAL A 7 -9.03 7.47 10.26
C VAL A 7 -9.22 5.96 10.09
N LYS A 8 -10.08 5.34 10.89
CA LYS A 8 -10.40 3.92 10.73
C LYS A 8 -11.10 3.71 9.38
N ILE A 9 -10.68 2.70 8.64
CA ILE A 9 -11.41 2.27 7.44
C ILE A 9 -12.49 1.32 7.93
N GLU A 10 -13.72 1.82 8.03
CA GLU A 10 -14.89 0.98 8.33
C GLU A 10 -15.14 0.06 7.14
N ASN A 11 -14.87 -1.24 7.32
CA ASN A 11 -15.24 -2.27 6.37
C ASN A 11 -16.11 -3.29 7.12
N SER A 12 -17.41 -3.06 7.18
CA SER A 12 -18.39 -3.95 7.83
C SER A 12 -18.53 -5.32 7.13
N GLU A 13 -18.03 -5.47 5.90
CA GLU A 13 -18.17 -6.70 5.10
C GLU A 13 -16.90 -7.60 5.08
N LEU A 14 -15.78 -7.18 5.68
CA LEU A 14 -14.47 -7.89 5.58
C LEU A 14 -14.17 -8.89 6.71
N GLU A 15 -15.06 -9.06 7.69
CA GLU A 15 -14.93 -10.11 8.73
C GLU A 15 -15.03 -11.53 8.13
N GLN A 16 -15.72 -11.68 6.99
CA GLN A 16 -15.93 -13.00 6.38
C GLN A 16 -14.80 -13.37 5.43
N THR A 17 -13.86 -14.11 6.00
CA THR A 17 -12.76 -14.85 5.37
C THR A 17 -11.62 -13.96 4.87
N LYS A 18 -10.58 -13.84 5.70
CA LYS A 18 -9.24 -13.37 5.25
C LYS A 18 -8.70 -14.36 4.21
N LYS A 19 -9.16 -14.25 2.96
CA LYS A 19 -8.69 -15.07 1.84
C LYS A 19 -7.19 -14.83 1.69
N ARG A 20 -6.42 -15.85 2.05
CA ARG A 20 -4.97 -15.78 2.15
C ARG A 20 -4.37 -16.16 0.80
N TYR A 21 -4.40 -15.27 -0.20
CA TYR A 21 -3.74 -15.56 -1.48
C TYR A 21 -3.39 -14.33 -2.35
N TYR A 22 -2.10 -14.14 -2.70
CA TYR A 22 -1.55 -14.37 -4.05
C TYR A 22 -0.01 -14.10 -4.13
N ARG A 23 0.67 -14.76 -5.09
CA ARG A 23 2.14 -14.92 -5.29
C ARG A 23 2.90 -13.62 -5.65
N LYS A 24 4.24 -13.73 -5.72
CA LYS A 24 5.27 -12.66 -5.65
C LYS A 24 5.83 -12.24 -7.02
N ASN A 25 4.98 -11.95 -8.00
CA ASN A 25 5.47 -11.85 -9.39
C ASN A 25 5.84 -10.43 -9.84
N THR A 26 5.55 -9.38 -9.06
CA THR A 26 5.84 -7.99 -9.44
C THR A 26 6.82 -7.35 -8.47
N ASP A 27 7.75 -6.56 -9.01
CA ASP A 27 8.66 -5.74 -8.22
C ASP A 27 7.91 -4.76 -7.33
N PHE A 28 8.48 -4.53 -6.15
CA PHE A 28 7.81 -3.75 -5.12
C PHE A 28 7.66 -2.29 -5.53
N ALA A 29 8.67 -1.72 -6.19
CA ALA A 29 8.60 -0.36 -6.73
C ALA A 29 7.42 -0.20 -7.71
N LYS A 30 7.27 -1.14 -8.66
CA LYS A 30 6.16 -1.11 -9.64
C LYS A 30 4.79 -1.23 -8.97
N LEU A 31 4.69 -2.08 -7.93
CA LEU A 31 3.47 -2.23 -7.14
C LEU A 31 3.04 -0.90 -6.50
N ILE A 32 3.98 -0.22 -5.84
CA ILE A 32 3.70 1.06 -5.18
C ILE A 32 3.39 2.14 -6.22
N GLU A 33 4.12 2.16 -7.32
CA GLU A 33 3.93 3.14 -8.39
C GLU A 33 2.54 3.04 -9.01
N LYS A 34 2.02 1.81 -9.17
CA LYS A 34 0.66 1.60 -9.71
C LYS A 34 -0.44 1.95 -8.71
N ILE A 35 -0.28 1.56 -7.44
CA ILE A 35 -1.32 1.73 -6.41
C ILE A 35 -1.31 3.15 -5.83
N LYS A 36 -0.14 3.80 -5.77
CA LYS A 36 0.11 5.10 -5.14
C LYS A 36 -0.32 5.17 -3.67
N LEU A 37 -0.18 4.04 -2.96
CA LEU A 37 -0.46 3.93 -1.52
C LEU A 37 0.71 3.24 -0.82
N TRP A 38 0.96 3.64 0.43
CA TRP A 38 2.04 3.12 1.26
C TRP A 38 1.49 2.58 2.59
N PRO A 39 1.75 1.29 2.92
CA PRO A 39 1.36 0.72 4.21
C PRO A 39 2.45 1.01 5.26
N ALA A 40 2.22 1.96 6.15
CA ALA A 40 3.12 2.19 7.27
C ALA A 40 3.12 0.99 8.24
N ARG A 41 4.20 0.83 9.01
CA ARG A 41 4.33 -0.25 10.01
C ARG A 41 3.25 -0.20 11.10
N SER A 42 2.58 0.94 11.26
CA SER A 42 1.49 1.16 12.22
C SER A 42 0.13 0.62 11.76
N GLY A 43 -0.03 0.17 10.51
CA GLY A 43 -1.37 -0.18 9.98
C GLY A 43 -2.11 0.99 9.33
N VAL A 44 -1.44 2.15 9.22
CA VAL A 44 -1.95 3.35 8.55
C VAL A 44 -1.53 3.35 7.09
N LEU A 45 -2.49 3.59 6.20
CA LEU A 45 -2.29 3.74 4.78
C LEU A 45 -2.00 5.21 4.45
N HIS A 46 -0.89 5.48 3.79
CA HIS A 46 -0.49 6.82 3.34
C HIS A 46 -0.65 6.95 1.82
N GLY A 47 -0.97 8.15 1.37
CA GLY A 47 -0.94 8.49 -0.05
C GLY A 47 0.50 8.73 -0.49
N VAL A 48 0.93 8.09 -1.58
CA VAL A 48 2.28 8.26 -2.13
C VAL A 48 2.31 9.41 -3.13
N LYS A 49 3.20 10.36 -2.91
CA LYS A 49 3.45 11.51 -3.79
C LYS A 49 4.48 11.16 -4.86
N SER A 50 5.60 10.56 -4.46
CA SER A 50 6.66 10.12 -5.38
C SER A 50 7.30 8.81 -4.92
N VAL A 51 7.81 8.07 -5.91
CA VAL A 51 8.60 6.86 -5.73
C VAL A 51 9.85 7.02 -6.58
N GLN A 52 11.02 6.86 -5.98
CA GLN A 52 12.31 6.89 -6.68
C GLN A 52 13.02 5.56 -6.43
N LEU A 53 13.38 4.86 -7.50
CA LEU A 53 14.18 3.64 -7.43
C LEU A 53 15.66 3.99 -7.64
N LYS A 54 16.48 3.75 -6.62
CA LYS A 54 17.94 3.93 -6.64
C LYS A 54 18.61 2.57 -6.42
N GLY A 55 18.82 1.84 -7.52
CA GLY A 55 19.32 0.47 -7.50
C GLY A 55 18.36 -0.46 -6.75
N GLU A 56 18.80 -1.02 -5.64
CA GLU A 56 17.97 -1.90 -4.80
C GLU A 56 17.13 -1.16 -3.75
N ILE A 57 17.24 0.17 -3.66
CA ILE A 57 16.55 1.00 -2.67
C ILE A 57 15.42 1.77 -3.35
N ILE A 58 14.30 1.90 -2.64
CA ILE A 58 13.15 2.71 -3.00
C ILE A 58 13.04 3.82 -1.97
N GLU A 59 13.06 5.06 -2.45
CA GLU A 59 12.72 6.24 -1.69
C GLU A 59 11.28 6.64 -2.00
N ILE A 60 10.47 6.77 -0.97
CA ILE A 60 9.04 7.04 -1.07
C ILE A 60 8.73 8.30 -0.29
N THR A 61 8.19 9.30 -0.96
CA THR A 61 7.66 10.49 -0.30
C THR A 61 6.14 10.42 -0.30
N THR A 62 5.55 10.62 0.87
CA THR A 62 4.09 10.63 1.03
C THR A 62 3.52 12.04 0.93
N HIS A 63 2.22 12.15 0.69
CA HIS A 63 1.52 13.43 0.68
C HIS A 63 1.52 14.15 2.03
N CYS A 64 1.69 13.42 3.15
CA CYS A 64 1.83 14.02 4.47
C CYS A 64 3.27 14.47 4.79
N GLY A 65 4.21 14.36 3.85
CA GLY A 65 5.61 14.82 4.01
C GLY A 65 6.55 13.81 4.64
N GLU A 66 6.08 12.59 4.95
CA GLU A 66 6.95 11.53 5.46
C GLU A 66 7.73 10.87 4.32
N ASN A 67 9.00 10.59 4.58
CA ASN A 67 9.92 9.91 3.66
C ASN A 67 10.26 8.51 4.19
N PHE A 68 10.20 7.52 3.31
CA PHE A 68 10.54 6.14 3.63
C PHE A 68 11.61 5.63 2.68
N ILE A 69 12.62 4.98 3.24
CA ILE A 69 13.70 4.33 2.49
C ILE A 69 13.59 2.84 2.75
N VAL A 70 13.33 2.06 1.70
CA VAL A 70 13.11 0.61 1.81
C VAL A 70 13.77 -0.14 0.67
N ARG A 71 14.14 -1.41 0.88
CA ARG A 71 14.65 -2.23 -0.22
C ARG A 71 13.53 -2.64 -1.18
N ASN A 72 13.83 -2.70 -2.47
CA ASN A 72 12.96 -3.23 -3.52
C ASN A 72 12.88 -4.76 -3.41
N SER A 73 12.10 -5.24 -2.45
CA SER A 73 11.90 -6.67 -2.22
C SER A 73 10.45 -7.07 -2.37
N ARG A 74 10.21 -8.07 -3.22
CA ARG A 74 8.91 -8.73 -3.44
C ARG A 74 8.38 -9.44 -2.19
N ASN A 75 9.27 -9.70 -1.23
CA ASN A 75 8.99 -10.42 0.01
C ASN A 75 8.84 -9.50 1.22
N SER A 76 9.01 -8.19 1.04
CA SER A 76 8.93 -7.22 2.12
C SER A 76 7.55 -7.27 2.80
N ARG A 77 7.53 -6.88 4.09
CA ARG A 77 6.30 -6.73 4.86
C ARG A 77 5.32 -5.80 4.14
N ALA A 78 5.81 -4.65 3.69
CA ALA A 78 4.99 -3.65 3.00
C ALA A 78 4.40 -4.19 1.67
N ALA A 79 5.17 -4.95 0.88
CA ALA A 79 4.65 -5.61 -0.32
C ALA A 79 3.54 -6.62 0.00
N ARG A 80 3.66 -7.35 1.11
CA ARG A 80 2.64 -8.31 1.56
C ARG A 80 1.39 -7.59 2.06
N TRP A 81 1.57 -6.49 2.79
CA TRP A 81 0.47 -5.69 3.32
C TRP A 81 -0.35 -5.03 2.22
N LEU A 82 0.30 -4.50 1.19
CA LEU A 82 -0.40 -3.93 0.04
C LEU A 82 -1.23 -4.98 -0.71
N ARG A 83 -0.66 -6.17 -0.94
CA ARG A 83 -1.37 -7.25 -1.64
C ARG A 83 -2.52 -7.83 -0.84
N ASN A 84 -2.30 -8.08 0.44
CA ASN A 84 -3.30 -8.72 1.30
C ASN A 84 -4.26 -7.72 1.97
N LYS A 85 -4.06 -6.42 1.75
CA LYS A 85 -4.91 -5.34 2.26
C LYS A 85 -5.06 -5.37 3.79
N TRP A 86 -3.94 -5.54 4.48
CA TRP A 86 -3.92 -5.64 5.94
C TRP A 86 -3.96 -4.29 6.68
N CYS A 87 -4.07 -3.16 5.96
CA CYS A 87 -4.18 -1.84 6.58
C CYS A 87 -5.63 -1.57 6.97
N GLY A 88 -5.88 -1.30 8.25
CA GLY A 88 -7.22 -1.00 8.77
C GLY A 88 -7.52 0.49 8.95
N SER A 89 -6.58 1.37 8.60
CA SER A 89 -6.73 2.82 8.77
C SER A 89 -6.03 3.60 7.66
N ALA A 90 -6.48 4.82 7.40
CA ALA A 90 -5.92 5.75 6.42
C ALA A 90 -5.38 7.01 7.12
N CYS A 91 -4.28 7.56 6.61
CA CYS A 91 -3.68 8.79 7.13
C CYS A 91 -4.57 9.99 6.81
N ARG A 92 -5.04 10.70 7.84
CA ARG A 92 -5.86 11.92 7.72
C ARG A 92 -5.11 13.04 7.00
N ALA A 93 -3.81 13.18 7.29
CA ALA A 93 -2.98 14.22 6.68
C ALA A 93 -2.73 13.99 5.19
N CYS A 94 -2.71 12.74 4.73
CA CYS A 94 -2.59 12.42 3.30
C CYS A 94 -3.85 12.76 2.49
N LYS A 95 -4.99 12.99 3.15
CA LYS A 95 -6.29 13.27 2.48
C LYS A 95 -6.56 12.30 1.32
N ILE A 96 -6.40 11.01 1.59
CA ILE A 96 -6.63 9.97 0.57
C ILE A 96 -8.14 9.97 0.25
N PRO A 97 -8.54 10.17 -1.01
CA PRO A 97 -9.96 10.17 -1.37
C PRO A 97 -10.62 8.81 -1.10
N ASP A 98 -11.87 8.82 -0.65
CA ASP A 98 -12.61 7.59 -0.30
C ASP A 98 -12.74 6.64 -1.48
N TRP A 99 -12.97 7.14 -2.70
CA TRP A 99 -13.03 6.31 -3.90
C TRP A 99 -11.72 5.52 -4.13
N LYS A 100 -10.57 6.07 -3.74
CA LYS A 100 -9.27 5.40 -3.89
C LYS A 100 -9.13 4.30 -2.84
N ILE A 101 -9.60 4.54 -1.62
CA ILE A 101 -9.65 3.53 -0.55
C ILE A 101 -10.60 2.40 -0.95
N GLN A 102 -11.81 2.72 -1.39
CA GLN A 102 -12.80 1.75 -1.87
C GLN A 102 -12.25 0.94 -3.05
N LYS A 103 -11.66 1.60 -4.05
CA LYS A 103 -11.01 0.93 -5.20
C LYS A 103 -9.90 -0.02 -4.74
N TYR A 104 -9.08 0.41 -3.79
CA TYR A 104 -8.03 -0.43 -3.23
C TYR A 104 -8.62 -1.64 -2.48
N SER A 105 -9.65 -1.43 -1.65
CA SER A 105 -10.35 -2.48 -0.92
C SER A 105 -11.07 -3.48 -1.82
N SER A 106 -11.67 -3.05 -2.93
CA SER A 106 -12.41 -3.92 -3.86
C SER A 106 -11.53 -4.62 -4.91
N THR A 107 -10.43 -4.01 -5.35
CA THR A 107 -9.59 -4.56 -6.43
C THR A 107 -8.85 -5.83 -5.99
N MET A 108 -9.29 -7.01 -6.44
CA MET A 108 -8.53 -8.25 -6.21
C MET A 108 -7.33 -8.33 -7.16
N LEU A 109 -6.12 -8.52 -6.61
CA LEU A 109 -4.93 -8.72 -7.42
C LEU A 109 -4.92 -10.19 -7.89
N SER A 110 -5.41 -10.43 -9.12
CA SER A 110 -5.49 -11.76 -9.72
C SER A 110 -4.11 -12.29 -10.17
N LYS A 111 -4.07 -13.55 -10.63
CA LYS A 111 -2.85 -14.21 -11.13
C LYS A 111 -2.13 -13.46 -12.25
N GLN A 112 -2.89 -12.79 -13.11
CA GLN A 112 -2.40 -12.02 -14.25
C GLN A 112 -2.14 -10.55 -13.88
N TRP A 113 -2.52 -10.13 -12.67
CA TRP A 113 -2.30 -8.76 -12.24
C TRP A 113 -0.80 -8.52 -12.10
N GLY A 114 -0.26 -7.67 -12.97
CA GLY A 114 1.16 -7.30 -13.00
C GLY A 114 2.03 -8.09 -13.99
N SER A 115 1.49 -9.05 -14.74
CA SER A 115 2.25 -9.69 -15.84
C SER A 115 2.53 -8.73 -17.00
N THR A 116 1.70 -7.70 -17.16
CA THR A 116 1.85 -6.63 -18.17
C THR A 116 2.63 -5.43 -17.63
N LEU A 117 3.04 -5.43 -16.36
CA LEU A 117 3.92 -4.39 -15.79
C LEU A 117 5.39 -4.70 -16.16
N GLN A 118 5.67 -4.73 -17.47
CA GLN A 118 7.04 -4.79 -18.00
C GLN A 118 7.82 -3.52 -17.63
#